data_AF-A0AAF0KNE7-F1
#
_entry.id   AF-A0AAF0KNE7-F1
#
_cell.length_a   1.000
_cell.length_b   1.000
_cell.length_c   1.000
_cell.angle_alpha   90.00
_cell.angle_beta   90.00
_cell.angle_gamma   90.00
#
_symmetry.space_group_name_H-M   'P 1'
#
loop_
_entity.id
_entity.type
_entity.pdbx_description
1 polymer ?
#
loop_
_entity_poly.entity_id
_entity_poly.type
_entity_poly.pdbx_seq_one_letter_code
_entity_poly.pdbx_strand_id
1 'polypeptide(L)'
;MTDVGRAACDHLLTVRFWLIPRHMELRHGIIAAGVLALSGCSYIYDLRAVVINGQIAFIVDPKSRQQANCIRSIHVKTANGETTQAKPGPNDDEALVKNGVFWWKDRAVDQCLNKFPIRYGQPLAGQPFVYSGGDTKGVEAKPLVIGVVYEVDTGGSGSGYGGGKFRIRSDRTVENLPLDGASSASTTNDR
;
A
#
# COMPACT_ATOMS: atom_id res chain seq x y z
N MET A 1 6.86 24.71 -8.08
CA MET A 1 8.25 24.98 -7.65
C MET A 1 8.34 24.52 -6.21
N THR A 2 9.03 23.39 -6.02
CA THR A 2 9.48 22.71 -4.79
C THR A 2 8.87 23.11 -3.44
N ASP A 3 7.98 22.25 -2.92
CA ASP A 3 7.91 21.99 -1.49
C ASP A 3 8.11 20.49 -1.27
N VAL A 4 9.28 20.15 -0.72
CA VAL A 4 9.69 18.77 -0.43
C VAL A 4 9.17 18.47 0.97
N GLY A 5 8.02 17.79 1.02
CA GLY A 5 7.43 17.32 2.26
C GLY A 5 8.46 16.52 3.07
N ARG A 6 8.83 17.08 4.23
CA ARG A 6 9.68 16.43 5.24
C ARG A 6 9.03 15.12 5.65
N ALA A 7 9.70 14.00 5.35
CA ALA A 7 9.45 12.74 6.02
C ALA A 7 9.79 12.93 7.51
N ALA A 8 8.76 12.94 8.37
CA ALA A 8 8.95 12.93 9.81
C ALA A 8 9.34 11.50 10.24
N CYS A 9 10.65 11.22 10.32
CA CYS A 9 11.16 10.09 11.08
C CYS A 9 11.63 10.62 12.45
N ASP A 10 10.70 11.14 13.26
CA ASP A 10 10.97 11.60 14.64
C ASP A 10 10.65 10.48 15.64
N HIS A 11 11.65 9.63 15.90
CA HIS A 11 11.71 8.87 17.14
C HIS A 11 12.92 9.35 17.96
N LEU A 12 12.63 10.22 18.93
CA LEU A 12 13.53 10.61 20.01
C LEU A 12 13.91 9.39 20.85
N LEU A 13 15.06 8.78 20.54
CA LEU A 13 15.79 7.92 21.48
C LEU A 13 16.68 8.81 22.35
N THR A 14 16.13 9.26 23.47
CA THR A 14 16.90 9.95 24.51
C THR A 14 17.78 8.94 25.25
N VAL A 15 18.97 8.67 24.73
CA VAL A 15 20.00 7.87 25.43
C VAL A 15 20.60 8.72 26.54
N ARG A 16 20.17 8.52 27.79
CA ARG A 16 20.83 9.10 28.96
C ARG A 16 22.16 8.38 29.20
N PHE A 17 23.26 8.99 28.77
CA PHE A 17 24.60 8.60 29.16
C PHE A 17 24.84 8.94 30.63
N TRP A 18 25.08 7.92 31.45
CA TRP A 18 25.69 8.08 32.77
C TRP A 18 27.20 8.35 32.58
N LEU A 19 27.67 9.46 33.13
CA LEU A 19 29.08 9.85 33.17
C LEU A 19 29.83 8.97 34.18
N ILE A 20 30.82 8.19 33.70
CA ILE A 20 31.84 7.54 34.53
C ILE A 20 33.10 8.41 34.50
N PRO A 21 33.70 8.81 35.64
CA PRO A 21 34.94 9.58 35.66
C PRO A 21 36.17 8.72 35.33
N ARG A 22 37.14 9.39 34.71
CA ARG A 22 38.36 8.92 34.05
C ARG A 22 39.42 8.38 35.02
N HIS A 23 40.26 7.46 34.56
CA HIS A 23 41.74 7.62 34.54
C HIS A 23 42.41 6.42 33.85
N MET A 24 43.03 6.65 32.69
CA MET A 24 44.36 6.12 32.29
C MET A 24 44.63 6.47 30.83
N GLU A 25 45.80 7.05 30.61
CA GLU A 25 46.33 7.37 29.29
C GLU A 25 46.66 6.09 28.51
N LEU A 26 46.04 5.92 27.35
CA LEU A 26 46.52 5.00 26.33
C LEU A 26 46.32 5.63 24.94
N ARG A 27 47.39 5.57 24.16
CA ARG A 27 47.62 6.28 22.91
C ARG A 27 46.67 5.83 21.80
N HIS A 28 45.96 6.81 21.26
CA HIS A 28 45.49 7.02 19.88
C HIS A 28 45.23 5.79 19.00
N GLY A 29 43.94 5.54 18.76
CA GLY A 29 43.49 4.71 17.65
C GLY A 29 42.03 4.25 17.75
N ILE A 30 41.13 5.04 18.36
CA ILE A 30 39.70 4.68 18.39
C ILE A 30 39.11 5.02 17.03
N ILE A 31 39.11 4.04 16.13
CA ILE A 31 38.29 4.04 14.92
C ILE A 31 36.84 3.90 15.40
N ALA A 32 36.12 5.02 15.47
CA ALA A 32 34.69 5.03 15.73
C ALA A 32 33.98 4.37 14.55
N ALA A 33 33.66 3.08 14.70
CA ALA A 33 32.79 2.36 13.78
C ALA A 33 31.37 2.95 13.90
N GLY A 34 31.05 3.87 12.99
CA GLY A 34 29.73 4.47 12.88
C GLY A 34 28.71 3.41 12.50
N VAL A 35 27.78 3.12 13.42
CA VAL A 35 26.60 2.29 13.16
C VAL A 35 25.68 3.09 12.23
N LEU A 36 25.82 2.89 10.92
CA LEU A 36 24.85 3.33 9.93
C LEU A 36 23.60 2.46 10.09
N ALA A 37 22.75 2.80 11.05
CA ALA A 37 21.42 2.22 11.18
C ALA A 37 20.62 2.60 9.93
N LEU A 38 20.48 1.66 9.01
CA LEU A 38 19.61 1.76 7.83
C LEU A 38 18.14 1.74 8.31
N SER A 39 17.65 2.86 8.84
CA SER A 39 16.24 3.05 9.12
C SER A 39 15.50 3.22 7.78
N GLY A 40 15.07 2.12 7.19
CA GLY A 40 14.14 2.15 6.08
C GLY A 40 12.80 2.69 6.57
N CYS A 41 12.50 3.97 6.32
CA CYS A 41 11.20 4.54 6.64
C CYS A 41 10.18 3.96 5.61
N SER A 42 9.45 2.91 6.01
CA SER A 42 8.24 2.49 5.29
C SER A 42 7.13 3.51 5.51
N TYR A 43 6.17 3.56 4.60
CA TYR A 43 5.05 4.49 4.72
C TYR A 43 3.75 3.85 4.25
N ILE A 44 2.64 4.32 4.82
CA ILE A 44 1.28 3.85 4.51
C ILE A 44 0.50 5.03 3.94
N TYR A 45 -0.34 4.77 2.94
CA TYR A 45 -1.25 5.75 2.38
C TYR A 45 -2.65 5.14 2.22
N ASP A 46 -3.66 5.98 2.38
CA ASP A 46 -5.05 5.55 2.18
C ASP A 46 -5.42 5.64 0.71
N LEU A 47 -6.16 4.64 0.23
CA LEU A 47 -6.75 4.60 -1.10
C LEU A 47 -8.26 4.83 -1.01
N ARG A 48 -8.79 5.44 -2.05
CA ARG A 48 -10.23 5.49 -2.29
C ARG A 48 -10.57 5.09 -3.71
N ALA A 49 -11.68 4.38 -3.85
CA ALA A 49 -12.30 4.09 -5.13
C ALA A 49 -13.19 5.25 -5.57
N VAL A 50 -13.08 5.63 -6.84
CA VAL A 50 -13.85 6.68 -7.50
C VAL A 50 -14.36 6.20 -8.85
N VAL A 51 -15.34 6.87 -9.43
CA VAL A 51 -15.82 6.59 -10.79
C VAL A 51 -15.29 7.67 -11.74
N ILE A 52 -14.50 7.26 -12.73
CA ILE A 52 -13.95 8.14 -13.77
C ILE A 52 -14.42 7.63 -15.13
N ASN A 53 -15.29 8.38 -15.81
CA ASN A 53 -15.89 8.01 -17.09
C ASN A 53 -16.62 6.66 -17.04
N GLY A 54 -17.39 6.42 -15.97
CA GLY A 54 -18.17 5.19 -15.79
C GLY A 54 -17.36 3.96 -15.35
N GLN A 55 -16.05 4.09 -15.13
CA GLN A 55 -15.19 2.99 -14.67
C GLN A 55 -14.65 3.28 -13.27
N ILE A 56 -14.59 2.24 -12.44
CA ILE A 56 -13.94 2.34 -11.13
C ILE A 56 -12.43 2.59 -11.34
N ALA A 57 -11.90 3.54 -10.60
CA ALA A 57 -10.48 3.81 -10.49
C ALA A 57 -10.10 4.02 -9.03
N PHE A 58 -8.85 3.71 -8.71
CA PHE A 58 -8.26 3.93 -7.41
C PHE A 58 -7.40 5.18 -7.46
N ILE A 59 -7.51 6.01 -6.43
CA ILE A 59 -6.66 7.17 -6.19
C ILE A 59 -6.15 7.13 -4.76
N VAL A 60 -5.03 7.79 -4.49
CA VAL A 60 -4.65 8.12 -3.12
C VAL A 60 -5.68 9.08 -2.54
N ASP A 61 -6.15 8.82 -1.32
CA ASP A 61 -7.04 9.73 -0.63
C ASP A 61 -6.32 11.08 -0.44
N PRO A 62 -6.88 12.21 -0.86
CA PRO A 62 -6.31 13.53 -0.58
C PRO A 62 -6.10 13.81 0.92
N LYS A 63 -6.80 13.08 1.81
CA LYS A 63 -6.63 13.15 3.26
C LYS A 63 -5.51 12.25 3.80
N SER A 64 -4.96 11.36 2.97
CA SER A 64 -3.84 10.52 3.34
C SER A 64 -2.62 11.38 3.70
N ARG A 65 -1.95 11.04 4.81
CA ARG A 65 -0.73 11.73 5.26
C ARG A 65 0.42 11.61 4.27
N GLN A 66 0.39 10.58 3.44
CA GLN A 66 1.41 10.27 2.44
C GLN A 66 0.77 10.22 1.06
N GLN A 67 1.46 10.77 0.06
CA GLN A 67 0.95 10.92 -1.30
C GLN A 67 1.81 10.09 -2.27
N ALA A 68 1.47 8.81 -2.41
CA ALA A 68 2.10 7.96 -3.41
C ALA A 68 1.71 8.42 -4.83
N ASN A 69 2.68 8.45 -5.74
CA ASN A 69 2.45 8.88 -7.12
C ASN A 69 2.34 7.72 -8.12
N CYS A 70 2.72 6.50 -7.73
CA CYS A 70 2.69 5.31 -8.57
C CYS A 70 2.63 4.02 -7.74
N ILE A 71 2.29 2.93 -8.43
CA ILE A 71 2.23 1.57 -7.88
C ILE A 71 3.06 0.58 -8.71
N ARG A 72 3.41 -0.52 -8.07
CA ARG A 72 4.01 -1.73 -8.66
C ARG A 72 3.18 -2.97 -8.43
N SER A 73 2.27 -2.96 -7.46
CA SER A 73 1.30 -4.04 -7.29
C SER A 73 -0.08 -3.48 -6.94
N ILE A 74 -1.11 -4.25 -7.31
CA ILE A 74 -2.49 -4.01 -6.93
C ILE A 74 -3.21 -5.34 -6.72
N HIS A 75 -3.86 -5.45 -5.57
CA HIS A 75 -4.67 -6.60 -5.20
C HIS A 75 -6.06 -6.10 -4.83
N VAL A 76 -7.10 -6.68 -5.43
CA VAL A 76 -8.50 -6.43 -5.10
C VAL A 76 -9.14 -7.73 -4.71
N LYS A 77 -9.70 -7.79 -3.50
CA LYS A 77 -10.29 -8.98 -2.89
C LYS A 77 -11.53 -8.63 -2.08
N THR A 78 -12.34 -9.61 -1.70
CA THR A 78 -13.43 -9.38 -0.74
C THR A 78 -12.90 -9.18 0.68
N ALA A 79 -13.49 -8.24 1.43
CA ALA A 79 -12.95 -7.82 2.74
C ALA A 79 -12.97 -8.92 3.81
N ASN A 80 -13.84 -9.92 3.68
CA ASN A 80 -13.98 -11.01 4.66
C ASN A 80 -13.59 -12.37 4.07
N GLY A 81 -12.89 -12.40 2.94
CA GLY A 81 -12.65 -13.63 2.19
C GLY A 81 -13.95 -14.32 1.77
N GLU A 82 -15.04 -13.56 1.67
CA GLU A 82 -16.32 -14.04 1.15
C GLU A 82 -16.06 -14.68 -0.21
N THR A 83 -16.26 -15.99 -0.30
CA THR A 83 -16.20 -16.70 -1.57
C THR A 83 -17.31 -16.17 -2.44
N THR A 84 -16.93 -15.54 -3.53
CA THR A 84 -17.88 -15.08 -4.54
C THR A 84 -17.93 -16.06 -5.70
N GLN A 85 -18.93 -15.91 -6.56
CA GLN A 85 -19.07 -16.70 -7.79
C GLN A 85 -18.09 -16.29 -8.90
N ALA A 86 -16.99 -15.59 -8.58
CA ALA A 86 -15.98 -15.25 -9.56
C ALA A 86 -15.41 -16.53 -10.19
N LYS A 87 -15.42 -16.59 -11.52
CA LYS A 87 -14.89 -17.74 -12.28
C LYS A 87 -13.44 -17.47 -12.67
N PRO A 88 -12.52 -18.41 -12.42
CA PRO A 88 -11.15 -18.28 -12.90
C PRO A 88 -11.13 -18.30 -14.43
N GLY A 89 -10.29 -17.44 -15.01
CA GLY A 89 -9.90 -17.49 -16.41
C GLY A 89 -8.76 -18.48 -16.65
N PRO A 90 -8.37 -18.72 -17.90
CA PRO A 90 -7.38 -19.74 -18.27
C PRO A 90 -5.98 -19.51 -17.70
N ASN A 91 -5.64 -18.26 -17.37
CA ASN A 91 -4.31 -17.86 -16.88
C ASN A 91 -4.32 -17.34 -15.44
N ASP A 92 -5.45 -17.48 -14.74
CA ASP A 92 -5.52 -17.01 -13.36
C ASP A 92 -5.02 -18.08 -12.40
N ASP A 93 -4.52 -17.62 -11.25
CA ASP A 93 -4.41 -18.47 -10.09
C ASP A 93 -5.80 -18.82 -9.56
N GLU A 94 -6.25 -20.05 -9.85
CA GLU A 94 -7.55 -20.55 -9.43
C GLU A 94 -7.74 -20.54 -7.91
N ALA A 95 -6.67 -20.76 -7.12
CA ALA A 95 -6.78 -20.75 -5.67
C ALA A 95 -7.05 -19.33 -5.15
N LEU A 96 -6.40 -18.31 -5.73
CA LEU A 96 -6.68 -16.92 -5.39
C LEU A 96 -8.13 -16.54 -5.74
N VAL A 97 -8.62 -16.91 -6.92
CA VAL A 97 -10.00 -16.59 -7.32
C VAL A 97 -11.02 -17.26 -6.38
N LYS A 98 -10.80 -18.54 -6.01
CA LYS A 98 -11.65 -19.25 -5.04
C LYS A 98 -11.64 -18.61 -3.64
N ASN A 99 -10.55 -17.94 -3.28
CA ASN A 99 -10.40 -17.21 -2.03
C ASN A 99 -10.90 -15.75 -2.11
N GLY A 100 -11.68 -15.40 -3.15
CA GLY A 100 -12.33 -14.10 -3.24
C GLY A 100 -11.45 -12.99 -3.81
N VAL A 101 -10.34 -13.33 -4.48
CA VAL A 101 -9.53 -12.36 -5.23
C VAL A 101 -10.17 -12.07 -6.59
N PHE A 102 -10.37 -10.79 -6.87
CA PHE A 102 -10.98 -10.29 -8.09
C PHE A 102 -9.96 -9.68 -9.06
N TRP A 103 -8.83 -9.19 -8.56
CA TRP A 103 -7.76 -8.67 -9.39
C TRP A 103 -6.44 -8.76 -8.64
N TRP A 104 -5.40 -9.30 -9.25
CA TRP A 104 -4.09 -9.44 -8.62
C TRP A 104 -2.99 -9.28 -9.66
N LYS A 105 -2.20 -8.21 -9.53
CA LYS A 105 -1.07 -7.93 -10.41
C LYS A 105 0.12 -7.43 -9.61
N ASP A 106 1.27 -8.04 -9.86
CA ASP A 106 2.57 -7.64 -9.33
C ASP A 106 3.56 -7.35 -10.45
N ARG A 107 4.35 -6.29 -10.28
CA ARG A 107 5.46 -5.89 -11.14
C ARG A 107 6.76 -5.86 -10.36
N ALA A 108 7.86 -5.96 -11.09
CA ALA A 108 9.21 -5.90 -10.55
C ALA A 108 9.41 -4.68 -9.64
N VAL A 109 10.16 -4.88 -8.55
CA VAL A 109 10.21 -3.94 -7.41
C VAL A 109 10.99 -2.66 -7.70
N ASP A 110 11.81 -2.69 -8.72
CA ASP A 110 12.67 -1.61 -9.22
C ASP A 110 11.94 -0.63 -10.14
N GLN A 111 10.66 -0.87 -10.43
CA GLN A 111 9.87 -0.09 -11.39
C GLN A 111 8.61 0.50 -10.76
N CYS A 112 8.42 1.82 -10.91
CA CYS A 112 7.21 2.52 -10.49
C CYS A 112 6.60 3.29 -11.67
N LEU A 113 6.16 2.52 -12.66
CA LEU A 113 5.69 3.03 -13.96
C LEU A 113 4.19 3.35 -13.98
N ASN A 114 3.42 2.78 -13.05
CA ASN A 114 1.96 2.85 -13.06
C ASN A 114 1.48 3.98 -12.15
N LYS A 115 1.20 5.15 -12.72
CA LYS A 115 0.78 6.34 -11.95
C LYS A 115 -0.71 6.32 -11.65
N PHE A 116 -1.10 6.89 -10.51
CA PHE A 116 -2.51 7.16 -10.21
C PHE A 116 -3.11 8.19 -11.19
N PRO A 117 -4.42 8.12 -11.50
CA PRO A 117 -5.39 7.10 -11.06
C PRO A 117 -5.18 5.73 -11.71
N ILE A 118 -5.43 4.65 -10.97
CA ILE A 118 -5.34 3.27 -11.46
C ILE A 118 -6.74 2.74 -11.76
N ARG A 119 -7.10 2.58 -13.05
CA ARG A 119 -8.40 2.04 -13.43
C ARG A 119 -8.49 0.55 -13.10
N TYR A 120 -9.63 0.11 -12.59
CA TYR A 120 -9.87 -1.29 -12.27
C TYR A 120 -9.73 -2.16 -13.53
N GLY A 121 -8.84 -3.15 -13.46
CA GLY A 121 -8.52 -4.06 -14.56
C GLY A 121 -7.62 -3.49 -15.65
N GLN A 122 -7.04 -2.29 -15.46
CA GLN A 122 -6.07 -1.80 -16.44
C GLN A 122 -4.80 -2.67 -16.45
N PRO A 123 -4.19 -2.94 -17.61
CA PRO A 123 -2.86 -3.54 -17.66
C PRO A 123 -1.84 -2.66 -16.92
N LEU A 124 -0.99 -3.28 -16.09
CA LEU A 124 0.13 -2.59 -15.47
C LEU A 124 1.36 -2.67 -16.39
N ALA A 125 2.05 -1.56 -16.60
CA ALA A 125 3.35 -1.52 -17.27
C ALA A 125 4.47 -2.09 -16.39
N GLY A 126 5.57 -2.48 -17.02
CA GLY A 126 6.75 -3.06 -16.38
C GLY A 126 6.80 -4.58 -16.43
N GLN A 127 7.93 -5.14 -16.00
CA GLN A 127 8.12 -6.58 -15.98
C GLN A 127 7.25 -7.23 -14.90
N PRO A 128 6.59 -8.38 -15.16
CA PRO A 128 5.93 -9.15 -14.12
C PRO A 128 6.89 -9.48 -12.98
N PHE A 129 6.38 -9.46 -11.74
CA PHE A 129 7.15 -9.99 -10.62
C PHE A 129 7.22 -11.52 -10.73
N VAL A 130 8.44 -12.05 -10.66
CA VAL A 130 8.71 -13.50 -10.70
C VAL A 130 8.97 -13.96 -9.28
N TYR A 131 8.12 -14.84 -8.76
CA TYR A 131 8.29 -15.44 -7.43
C TYR A 131 9.46 -16.44 -7.44
N SER A 132 9.96 -16.83 -6.26
CA SER A 132 11.13 -17.72 -6.14
C SER A 132 10.99 -19.07 -6.83
N GLY A 133 9.76 -19.51 -7.12
CA GLY A 133 9.45 -20.71 -7.91
C GLY A 133 9.45 -20.50 -9.44
N GLY A 134 9.76 -19.30 -9.93
CA GLY A 134 9.69 -18.95 -11.37
C GLY A 134 8.30 -18.54 -11.85
N ASP A 135 7.28 -18.62 -10.99
CA ASP A 135 5.91 -18.31 -11.37
C ASP A 135 5.62 -16.80 -11.39
N THR A 136 4.73 -16.39 -12.29
CA THR A 136 4.16 -15.04 -12.37
C THR A 136 2.65 -15.10 -12.14
N LYS A 137 2.24 -15.71 -11.03
CA LYS A 137 0.81 -15.92 -10.73
C LYS A 137 0.10 -14.59 -10.48
N GLY A 138 -1.15 -14.52 -10.90
CA GLY A 138 -2.01 -13.36 -10.71
C GLY A 138 -3.44 -13.68 -11.10
N VAL A 139 -4.30 -12.67 -11.03
CA VAL A 139 -5.72 -12.77 -11.37
C VAL A 139 -6.06 -11.59 -12.27
N GLU A 140 -6.55 -11.85 -13.47
CA GLU A 140 -7.16 -10.82 -14.31
C GLU A 140 -8.45 -10.31 -13.67
N ALA A 141 -8.72 -9.02 -13.87
CA ALA A 141 -9.86 -8.38 -13.24
C ALA A 141 -11.19 -9.10 -13.54
N LYS A 142 -11.92 -9.41 -12.47
CA LYS A 142 -13.25 -10.02 -12.51
C LYS A 142 -14.34 -8.97 -12.41
N PRO A 143 -15.53 -9.19 -12.99
CA PRO A 143 -16.66 -8.29 -12.80
C PRO A 143 -16.97 -8.12 -11.32
N LEU A 144 -16.95 -6.88 -10.84
CA LEU A 144 -17.31 -6.56 -9.46
C LEU A 144 -18.83 -6.70 -9.27
N VAL A 145 -19.24 -7.10 -8.07
CA VAL A 145 -20.63 -7.39 -7.71
C VAL A 145 -21.17 -6.27 -6.84
N ILE A 146 -22.38 -5.80 -7.15
CA ILE A 146 -23.09 -4.80 -6.36
C ILE A 146 -23.35 -5.35 -4.95
N GLY A 147 -23.15 -4.50 -3.94
CA GLY A 147 -23.39 -4.81 -2.53
C GLY A 147 -22.23 -5.52 -1.84
N VAL A 148 -21.28 -6.10 -2.58
CA VAL A 148 -20.08 -6.74 -2.01
C VAL A 148 -19.07 -5.68 -1.57
N VAL A 149 -18.44 -5.91 -0.42
CA VAL A 149 -17.36 -5.07 0.10
C VAL A 149 -16.02 -5.60 -0.38
N TYR A 150 -15.27 -4.73 -1.04
CA TYR A 150 -13.96 -5.02 -1.58
C TYR A 150 -12.88 -4.27 -0.79
N GLU A 151 -11.74 -4.93 -0.62
CA GLU A 151 -10.48 -4.35 -0.22
C GLU A 151 -9.60 -4.16 -1.44
N VAL A 152 -8.89 -3.04 -1.49
CA VAL A 152 -7.81 -2.78 -2.44
C VAL A 152 -6.53 -2.54 -1.67
N ASP A 153 -5.49 -3.30 -1.99
CA ASP A 153 -4.14 -3.15 -1.48
C ASP A 153 -3.19 -2.79 -2.63
N THR A 154 -2.22 -1.90 -2.41
CA THR A 154 -1.20 -1.56 -3.41
C THR A 154 0.20 -1.48 -2.83
N GLY A 155 1.19 -1.99 -3.56
CA GLY A 155 2.60 -1.68 -3.32
C GLY A 155 3.00 -0.44 -4.13
N GLY A 156 3.54 0.57 -3.46
CA GLY A 156 4.03 1.82 -4.05
C GLY A 156 5.54 1.83 -4.33
N SER A 157 6.08 3.02 -4.58
CA SER A 157 7.52 3.25 -4.65
C SER A 157 8.19 3.03 -3.30
N GLY A 158 9.42 2.47 -3.32
CA GLY A 158 10.15 2.12 -2.10
C GLY A 158 9.39 1.10 -1.24
N SER A 159 9.24 1.42 0.04
CA SER A 159 8.49 0.62 1.04
C SER A 159 7.13 1.24 1.36
N GLY A 160 6.44 1.76 0.33
CA GLY A 160 5.10 2.33 0.43
C GLY A 160 4.00 1.29 0.28
N TYR A 161 2.99 1.33 1.16
CA TYR A 161 1.85 0.42 1.14
C TYR A 161 0.53 1.19 1.16
N GLY A 162 -0.37 0.90 0.22
CA GLY A 162 -1.67 1.54 0.09
C GLY A 162 -2.79 0.58 0.44
N GLY A 163 -3.85 1.06 1.07
CA GLY A 163 -5.03 0.26 1.41
C GLY A 163 -6.33 1.04 1.33
N GLY A 164 -7.43 0.40 0.95
CA GLY A 164 -8.77 1.02 0.93
C GLY A 164 -9.89 -0.01 0.93
N LYS A 165 -11.06 0.36 1.47
CA LYS A 165 -12.30 -0.45 1.38
C LYS A 165 -13.37 0.29 0.61
N PHE A 166 -14.10 -0.41 -0.26
CA PHE A 166 -15.19 0.17 -1.02
C PHE A 166 -16.32 -0.82 -1.29
N ARG A 167 -17.50 -0.28 -1.57
CA ARG A 167 -18.69 -1.03 -1.99
C ARG A 167 -19.33 -0.34 -3.18
N ILE A 168 -19.81 -1.12 -4.14
CA ILE A 168 -20.67 -0.61 -5.22
C ILE A 168 -22.11 -0.69 -4.75
N ARG A 169 -22.81 0.45 -4.70
CA ARG A 169 -24.21 0.53 -4.29
C ARG A 169 -25.15 0.10 -5.42
N SER A 170 -26.42 -0.12 -5.09
CA SER A 170 -27.46 -0.52 -6.05
C SER A 170 -27.71 0.52 -7.15
N ASP A 171 -27.46 1.79 -6.86
CA ASP A 171 -27.51 2.90 -7.83
C ASP A 171 -26.23 3.03 -8.68
N ARG A 172 -25.31 2.06 -8.58
CA ARG A 172 -23.99 2.02 -9.25
C ARG A 172 -23.02 3.12 -8.83
N THR A 173 -23.28 3.81 -7.72
CA THR A 173 -22.30 4.69 -7.09
C THR A 173 -21.30 3.89 -6.26
N VAL A 174 -20.14 4.48 -6.00
CA VAL A 174 -19.10 3.88 -5.16
C VAL A 174 -19.11 4.55 -3.79
N GLU A 175 -19.20 3.73 -2.75
CA GLU A 175 -19.08 4.10 -1.35
C GLU A 175 -17.71 3.66 -0.84
N ASN A 176 -16.96 4.59 -0.24
CA ASN A 176 -15.69 4.27 0.43
C ASN A 176 -15.97 4.04 1.91
N LEU A 177 -15.49 2.92 2.44
CA LEU A 177 -15.70 2.50 3.81
C LEU A 177 -14.43 2.73 4.63
N PRO A 178 -14.54 2.95 5.95
CA PRO A 178 -13.37 2.99 6.83
C PRO A 178 -12.56 1.69 6.74
N LEU A 179 -11.23 1.80 6.82
CA LEU A 179 -10.37 0.64 7.09
C LEU A 179 -10.56 0.21 8.54
N ASP A 180 -10.57 -1.10 8.80
CA ASP A 180 -10.67 -1.61 10.17
C ASP A 180 -9.47 -1.10 10.98
N GLY A 181 -9.73 -0.47 12.13
CA GLY A 181 -8.68 0.17 12.94
C GLY A 181 -8.41 1.64 12.62
N ALA A 182 -8.97 2.20 11.53
CA ALA A 182 -9.08 3.65 11.34
C ALA A 182 -10.23 4.20 12.20
N SER A 183 -10.15 3.99 13.51
CA SER A 183 -11.09 4.56 14.47
C SER A 183 -10.90 6.07 14.48
N SER A 184 -11.85 6.79 13.87
CA SER A 184 -12.59 7.92 14.46
C SER A 184 -11.85 8.91 15.37
N ALA A 185 -10.56 9.14 15.18
CA ALA A 185 -9.80 10.15 15.92
C ALA A 185 -9.88 11.49 15.20
N SER A 186 -11.08 12.04 15.04
CA SER A 186 -11.28 13.48 14.84
C SER A 186 -12.73 13.88 15.11
N THR A 187 -13.12 13.76 16.38
CA THR A 187 -14.17 14.62 16.94
C THR A 187 -13.61 15.24 18.21
N THR A 188 -12.65 16.16 18.05
CA THR A 188 -12.44 17.16 19.11
C THR A 188 -13.45 18.27 18.82
N ASN A 189 -14.56 18.22 19.54
CA ASN A 189 -15.46 19.35 19.71
C ASN A 189 -14.67 20.41 20.49
N ASP A 190 -14.10 21.39 19.80
CA ASP A 190 -13.82 22.68 20.44
C ASP A 190 -15.13 23.47 20.45
N ARG A 191 -15.69 23.59 21.65
CA ARG A 191 -16.71 24.58 22.01
C ARG A 191 -16.03 25.76 22.69
#